data_AF-A0A935U837-F1
#
_entry.id   AF-A0A935U837-F1
#
_cell.length_a   1.000
_cell.length_b   1.000
_cell.length_c   1.000
_cell.angle_alpha   90.00
_cell.angle_beta   90.00
_cell.angle_gamma   90.00
#
_symmetry.space_group_name_H-M   'P 1'
#
loop_
_entity.id
_entity.type
_entity.pdbx_description
1 polymer ?
#
loop_
_entity_poly.entity_id
_entity_poly.type
_entity_poly.pdbx_seq_one_letter_code
_entity_poly.pdbx_strand_id
1 'polypeptide(L)'
;MRRLWLVMGLSLAACGGGSDPVVPPPPPPPPPAAVATVVVTAANASLQPPQTTTLTATLKDADGTVLTGRSITWSSRPRRRLVARRLRHRGDDRDQ
;
A
#
# COMPACT_ATOMS: atom_id res chain seq x y z
N MET A 1 -0.07 -24.25 -21.27
CA MET A 1 0.81 -25.35 -20.85
C MET A 1 0.37 -25.76 -19.44
N ARG A 2 -0.76 -26.46 -19.25
CA ARG A 2 -0.98 -27.93 -19.30
C ARG A 2 0.11 -28.74 -18.60
N ARG A 3 -0.13 -29.17 -17.34
CA ARG A 3 0.16 -30.49 -16.69
C ARG A 3 -0.41 -30.44 -15.25
N LEU A 4 -1.72 -30.48 -14.99
CA LEU A 4 -2.59 -31.64 -14.77
C LEU A 4 -1.91 -32.99 -14.36
N TRP A 5 -2.33 -33.50 -13.19
CA TRP A 5 -2.32 -34.86 -12.62
C TRP A 5 -1.01 -35.50 -12.10
N LEU A 6 -0.99 -35.74 -10.78
CA LEU A 6 -0.78 -37.08 -10.23
C LEU A 6 -1.43 -37.19 -8.83
N VAL A 7 -2.65 -37.69 -8.81
CA VAL A 7 -3.27 -38.31 -7.63
C VAL A 7 -2.77 -39.75 -7.62
N MET A 8 -2.03 -40.16 -6.58
CA MET A 8 -1.60 -41.53 -6.38
C MET A 8 -1.33 -41.76 -4.89
N GLY A 9 -2.04 -42.69 -4.25
CA GLY A 9 -1.64 -43.25 -2.96
C GLY A 9 -2.75 -43.48 -1.94
N LEU A 10 -3.59 -44.49 -2.17
CA LEU A 10 -4.44 -45.14 -1.18
C LEU A 10 -3.59 -46.13 -0.35
N SER A 11 -3.56 -46.01 0.98
CA SER A 11 -3.22 -47.11 1.91
C SER A 11 -3.69 -46.78 3.33
N LEU A 12 -4.62 -47.57 3.85
CA LEU A 12 -4.98 -47.62 5.27
C LEU A 12 -4.17 -48.74 5.94
N ALA A 13 -3.37 -48.39 6.95
CA ALA A 13 -2.86 -49.31 7.96
C ALA A 13 -3.14 -48.66 9.32
N ALA A 14 -4.01 -49.33 10.08
CA ALA A 14 -4.53 -48.90 11.37
C ALA A 14 -3.67 -49.40 12.54
N CYS A 15 -3.88 -48.75 13.68
CA CYS A 15 -3.50 -49.12 15.04
C CYS A 15 -2.08 -48.78 15.51
N GLY A 16 -1.99 -47.73 16.30
CA GLY A 16 -0.91 -47.45 17.24
C GLY A 16 -1.45 -46.54 18.34
N GLY A 17 -1.81 -47.13 19.48
CA GLY A 17 -2.16 -46.38 20.68
C GLY A 17 -0.93 -45.62 21.17
N GLY A 18 -0.96 -44.30 21.08
CA GLY A 18 0.04 -43.41 21.63
C GLY A 18 -0.65 -42.52 22.64
N SER A 19 -0.23 -42.63 23.90
CA SER A 19 -0.52 -41.64 24.93
C SER A 19 -0.30 -40.24 24.37
N ASP A 20 -1.38 -39.49 24.17
CA ASP A 20 -1.28 -38.10 23.74
C ASP A 20 -0.39 -37.39 24.76
N PRO A 21 0.82 -36.91 24.38
CA PRO A 21 1.47 -35.93 25.22
C PRO A 21 0.47 -34.78 25.34
N VAL A 22 0.14 -34.36 26.56
CA VAL A 22 -0.55 -33.08 26.77
C VAL A 22 0.40 -32.01 26.24
N VAL A 23 0.33 -31.76 24.94
CA VAL A 23 1.05 -30.66 24.30
C VAL A 23 0.31 -29.42 24.80
N PRO A 24 0.97 -28.55 25.59
CA PRO A 24 0.34 -27.30 25.98
C PRO A 24 -0.05 -26.56 24.70
N PRO A 25 -1.20 -25.86 24.70
CA PRO A 25 -1.64 -25.12 23.53
C PRO A 25 -0.49 -24.20 23.07
N PRO A 26 -0.24 -24.11 21.75
CA PRO A 26 0.82 -23.27 21.24
C PRO A 26 0.61 -21.82 21.73
N PRO A 27 1.69 -21.09 22.04
CA PRO A 27 1.57 -19.71 22.45
C PRO A 27 0.85 -18.91 21.35
N PRO A 28 0.08 -17.86 21.72
CA PRO A 28 -0.58 -17.02 20.75
C PRO A 28 0.47 -16.39 19.80
N PRO A 29 0.13 -16.20 18.52
CA PRO A 29 1.05 -15.59 17.57
C PRO A 29 1.41 -14.17 18.03
N PRO A 30 2.65 -13.73 17.78
CA PRO A 30 3.07 -12.38 18.14
C PRO A 30 2.19 -11.33 17.43
N PRO A 31 1.94 -10.17 18.07
CA PRO A 31 1.23 -9.08 17.44
C PRO A 31 1.89 -8.66 16.12
N PRO A 32 1.12 -8.24 15.10
CA PRO A 32 1.70 -7.66 13.89
C PRO A 32 2.60 -6.47 14.25
N ALA A 33 3.79 -6.42 13.66
CA ALA A 33 4.69 -5.27 13.84
C ALA A 33 3.95 -3.97 13.47
N ALA A 34 4.16 -2.91 14.24
CA ALA A 34 3.61 -1.59 13.93
C ALA A 34 4.50 -0.87 12.88
N VAL A 35 3.90 0.03 12.10
CA VAL A 35 4.68 0.98 11.29
C VAL A 35 5.17 2.09 12.21
N ALA A 36 6.48 2.26 12.33
CA ALA A 36 7.06 3.41 13.04
C ALA A 36 7.51 4.51 12.08
N THR A 37 8.06 4.14 10.91
CA THR A 37 8.60 5.10 9.95
C THR A 37 8.14 4.79 8.53
N VAL A 38 7.88 5.85 7.76
CA VAL A 38 7.57 5.78 6.33
C VAL A 38 8.58 6.63 5.58
N VAL A 39 9.36 5.99 4.71
CA VAL A 39 10.31 6.67 3.83
C VAL A 39 9.71 6.72 2.43
N VAL A 40 9.56 7.92 1.86
CA VAL A 40 9.04 8.11 0.50
C VAL A 40 10.13 8.66 -0.39
N THR A 41 10.38 7.99 -1.52
CA THR A 41 11.32 8.42 -2.55
C THR A 41 10.59 8.73 -3.85
N ALA A 42 11.01 9.79 -4.54
CA ALA A 42 10.48 10.22 -5.82
C ALA A 42 11.59 10.20 -6.87
N ALA A 43 11.26 9.78 -8.10
CA ALA A 43 12.22 9.83 -9.21
C ALA A 43 12.53 11.28 -9.63
N ASN A 44 11.56 12.18 -9.49
CA ASN A 44 11.70 13.60 -9.84
C ASN A 44 11.00 14.47 -8.79
N ALA A 45 11.72 15.46 -8.26
CA ALA A 45 11.19 16.40 -7.25
C ALA A 45 10.34 17.52 -7.87
N SER A 46 10.51 17.83 -9.16
CA SER A 46 9.77 18.85 -9.89
C SER A 46 8.94 18.21 -11.00
N LEU A 47 7.64 18.50 -11.00
CA LEU A 47 6.71 18.07 -12.05
C LEU A 47 5.96 19.29 -12.59
N GLN A 48 5.94 19.43 -13.90
CA GLN A 48 5.12 20.40 -14.61
C GLN A 48 3.93 19.68 -15.26
N PRO A 49 2.69 20.20 -15.19
CA PRO A 49 1.57 19.56 -15.85
C PRO A 49 1.83 19.39 -17.36
N PRO A 50 1.55 18.21 -17.96
CA PRO A 50 0.82 17.05 -17.42
C PRO A 50 1.72 15.90 -16.91
N GLN A 51 2.95 16.16 -16.48
CA GLN A 51 3.90 15.12 -16.06
C GLN A 51 3.40 14.31 -14.86
N THR A 52 3.78 13.04 -14.84
CA THR A 52 3.57 12.09 -13.74
C THR A 52 4.90 11.55 -13.24
N THR A 53 5.00 11.20 -11.96
CA THR A 53 6.18 10.54 -11.38
C THR A 53 5.79 9.26 -10.64
N THR A 54 6.76 8.37 -10.50
CA THR A 54 6.62 7.19 -9.65
C THR A 54 7.11 7.53 -8.24
N LEU A 55 6.29 7.18 -7.25
CA LEU A 55 6.62 7.28 -5.83
C LEU A 55 6.82 5.88 -5.27
N THR A 56 7.91 5.67 -4.54
CA THR A 56 8.16 4.42 -3.81
C THR A 56 8.10 4.71 -2.32
N ALA A 57 7.35 3.92 -1.57
CA ALA A 57 7.27 4.02 -0.11
C ALA A 57 7.81 2.76 0.55
N THR A 58 8.69 2.95 1.54
CA THR A 58 9.28 1.89 2.36
C THR A 58 8.84 2.10 3.80
N LEU A 59 8.11 1.12 4.35
CA LEU A 59 7.65 1.13 5.74
C LEU A 59 8.65 0.40 6.63
N LYS A 60 8.94 0.95 7.80
CA LYS A 60 9.83 0.33 8.80
C LYS A 60 9.21 0.29 10.19
N ASP A 61 9.59 -0.70 10.99
CA ASP A 61 9.19 -0.80 12.41
C ASP A 61 10.14 0.02 13.28
N ALA A 62 9.95 -0.03 14.60
CA ALA A 62 10.79 0.69 15.55
C ALA A 62 12.25 0.21 15.52
N ASP A 63 12.48 -1.05 15.14
CA ASP A 63 13.80 -1.66 15.04
C ASP A 63 14.48 -1.41 13.67
N GLY A 64 13.76 -0.78 12.73
CA GLY A 64 14.25 -0.45 11.40
C GLY A 64 14.04 -1.55 10.35
N THR A 65 13.35 -2.63 10.69
CA THR A 65 13.01 -3.74 9.78
C THR A 65 12.04 -3.25 8.71
N VAL A 66 12.31 -3.57 7.44
CA VAL A 66 11.39 -3.25 6.34
C VAL A 66 10.16 -4.14 6.39
N LEU A 67 9.00 -3.51 6.35
CA LEU A 67 7.72 -4.19 6.48
C LEU A 67 7.05 -4.30 5.10
N THR A 68 6.65 -5.52 4.74
CA THR A 68 6.04 -5.85 3.45
C THR A 68 4.58 -6.28 3.63
N GLY A 69 3.83 -6.38 2.53
CA GLY A 69 2.43 -6.84 2.56
C GLY A 69 1.43 -5.86 3.17
N ARG A 70 1.83 -4.61 3.43
CA ARG A 70 0.92 -3.56 3.93
C ARG A 70 0.30 -2.74 2.80
N SER A 71 -0.97 -2.42 2.95
CA SER A 71 -1.67 -1.49 2.05
C SER A 71 -1.17 -0.06 2.25
N ILE A 72 -0.85 0.62 1.14
CA ILE A 72 -0.43 2.02 1.13
C ILE A 72 -1.47 2.83 0.36
N THR A 73 -2.07 3.81 1.02
CA THR A 73 -3.04 4.73 0.40
C THR A 73 -2.40 6.09 0.17
N TRP A 74 -2.39 6.55 -1.09
CA TRP A 74 -1.84 7.85 -1.46
C TRP A 74 -2.93 8.91 -1.55
N SER A 75 -2.60 10.14 -1.13
CA SER A 75 -3.44 11.31 -1.38
C SER A 75 -2.57 12.52 -1.70
N SER A 76 -3.04 13.36 -2.62
CA SER A 76 -2.38 14.61 -3.01
C SER A 76 -3.40 15.74 -3.02
N ARG A 77 -2.96 16.97 -2.70
CA ARG A 77 -3.84 18.14 -2.73
C ARG A 77 -3.85 18.77 -4.13
N PRO A 78 -5.00 19.17 -4.68
CA PRO A 78 -5.07 19.80 -5.99
C PRO A 78 -4.46 21.20 -5.96
N ARG A 79 -3.79 21.59 -7.06
CA ARG A 79 -3.36 22.97 -7.26
C ARG A 79 -4.55 23.80 -7.74
N ARG A 80 -5.02 24.73 -6.91
CA ARG A 80 -6.07 25.68 -7.32
C ARG A 80 -5.51 26.58 -8.43
N ARG A 81 -6.12 26.52 -9.62
CA ARG A 81 -5.83 27.46 -10.70
C ARG A 81 -6.75 28.66 -10.55
N LEU A 82 -6.22 29.82 -10.13
CA LEU A 82 -6.97 31.06 -10.17
C LEU A 82 -7.05 31.53 -11.63
N VAL A 83 -8.27 31.72 -12.13
CA VAL A 83 -8.49 32.42 -13.39
C VAL A 83 -8.72 33.88 -13.04
N ALA A 84 -7.81 34.77 -13.44
CA ALA A 84 -8.03 36.20 -13.32
C ALA A 84 -9.27 36.54 -14.16
N ARG A 85 -10.40 36.75 -13.47
CA ARG A 85 -11.63 37.19 -14.12
C ARG A 85 -11.34 38.60 -14.61
N ARG A 86 -11.07 38.76 -15.90
CA ARG A 86 -10.88 40.08 -16.52
C ARG A 86 -12.16 40.86 -16.25
N LEU A 87 -12.10 41.78 -15.29
CA LEU A 87 -13.12 42.82 -15.14
C LEU A 87 -13.07 43.55 -16.48
N ARG A 88 -14.07 43.31 -17.34
CA ARG A 88 -14.27 44.21 -18.46
C ARG A 88 -14.59 45.54 -17.81
N HIS A 89 -13.59 46.42 -17.82
CA HIS A 89 -13.77 47.83 -17.59
C HIS A 89 -14.81 48.26 -18.62
N ARG A 90 -16.06 48.37 -18.18
CA ARG A 90 -17.17 48.97 -18.91
C ARG A 90 -16.79 50.46 -19.04
N GLY A 91 -15.91 50.76 -19.99
CA GLY A 91 -15.92 52.06 -20.62
C GLY A 91 -17.05 51.99 -21.62
N ASP A 92 -18.16 52.66 -21.33
CA ASP A 92 -18.87 53.43 -22.35
C ASP A 92 -19.97 54.25 -21.68
N ASP A 93 -20.11 55.47 -22.19
CA ASP A 93 -21.40 56.14 -22.37
C ASP A 93 -22.10 56.70 -21.13
N ARG A 94 -21.63 57.87 -20.69
CA ARG A 94 -22.53 58.99 -20.39
C ARG A 94 -21.90 60.27 -20.92
N ASP A 95 -22.28 60.56 -22.15
CA ASP A 95 -22.74 61.86 -22.66
C ASP A 95 -21.95 63.12 -22.30
N GLN A 96 -21.48 63.73 -23.39
CA GLN A 96 -21.26 65.16 -23.58
C GLN A 96 -22.50 65.99 -23.26
#